data_AF-A0A2E4CU15-F1
#
_entry.id   AF-A0A2E4CU15-F1
#
_cell.length_a   1.000
_cell.length_b   1.000
_cell.length_c   1.000
_cell.angle_alpha   90.00
_cell.angle_beta   90.00
_cell.angle_gamma   90.00
#
_symmetry.space_group_name_H-M   'P 1'
#
loop_
_entity.id
_entity.type
_entity.pdbx_description
1 polymer ?
#
loop_
_entity_poly.entity_id
_entity_poly.type
_entity_poly.pdbx_seq_one_letter_code
_entity_poly.pdbx_strand_id
1 'polypeptide(L)' 'MNWKKTALIVLWSLVGVAWLAVIGVYFTEPTKSVWIATVAGAAIVSEVAVWTTAGILGLSLIESRKRIWAKLTAPLRKA' A
#
# COMPACT_ATOMS: atom_id res chain seq x y z
N MET A 1 -14.64 10.76 -4.08
CA MET A 1 -13.28 10.23 -4.37
C MET A 1 -13.07 8.96 -3.55
N ASN A 2 -12.74 7.82 -4.17
CA ASN A 2 -12.54 6.55 -3.45
C ASN A 2 -11.34 6.70 -2.49
N TRP A 3 -11.59 6.93 -1.20
CA TRP A 3 -10.54 7.17 -0.19
C TRP A 3 -9.44 6.10 -0.20
N LYS A 4 -9.81 4.85 -0.51
CA LYS A 4 -8.88 3.72 -0.73
C LYS A 4 -7.85 4.01 -1.81
N LYS A 5 -8.28 4.59 -2.94
CA LYS A 5 -7.40 4.98 -4.06
C LYS A 5 -6.47 6.11 -3.62
N THR A 6 -6.99 7.12 -2.93
CA THR A 6 -6.18 8.23 -2.41
C THR A 6 -5.13 7.73 -1.42
N ALA A 7 -5.51 6.85 -0.49
CA ALA A 7 -4.61 6.24 0.48
C ALA A 7 -3.47 5.46 -0.21
N LEU A 8 -3.80 4.64 -1.21
CA LEU A 8 -2.80 3.91 -1.99
C LEU A 8 -1.85 4.84 -2.75
N ILE A 9 -2.36 5.92 -3.35
CA ILE A 9 -1.50 6.91 -4.04
C ILE A 9 -0.51 7.52 -3.05
N VAL A 10 -1.00 8.04 -1.92
CA VAL A 10 -0.13 8.69 -0.91
C VAL A 10 0.92 7.71 -0.38
N LEU A 11 0.51 6.49 -0.06
CA LEU A 11 1.39 5.43 0.45
C LEU A 11 2.51 5.08 -0.54
N TRP A 12 2.17 4.85 -1.81
CA TRP A 12 3.16 4.50 -2.83
C TRP A 12 4.00 5.71 -3.28
N SER A 13 3.47 6.93 -3.20
CA SER A 13 4.27 8.14 -3.35
C SER A 13 5.34 8.26 -2.26
N LEU A 14 5.02 7.94 -1.01
CA LEU A 14 6.00 7.92 0.08
C LEU A 14 7.10 6.88 -0.16
N VAL A 15 6.74 5.68 -0.63
CA VAL A 15 7.72 4.66 -1.03
C VAL A 15 8.62 5.20 -2.15
N GLY A 16 8.04 5.83 -3.17
CA GLY A 16 8.80 6.45 -4.26
C GLY A 16 9.80 7.49 -3.76
N VAL A 17 9.36 8.39 -2.86
CA VAL A 17 10.23 9.41 -2.25
C VAL A 17 11.34 8.77 -1.41
N ALA A 18 11.06 7.71 -0.65
CA ALA A 18 12.06 7.01 0.14
C ALA A 18 13.17 6.40 -0.74
N TRP A 19 12.80 5.80 -1.89
CA TRP A 19 13.77 5.28 -2.83
C TRP A 19 14.54 6.37 -3.59
N LEU A 20 13.90 7.50 -3.90
CA LEU A 20 14.61 8.67 -4.42
C LEU A 20 15.65 9.19 -3.42
N ALA A 21 15.36 9.16 -2.12
CA ALA A 21 16.33 9.51 -1.08
C ALA A 21 17.52 8.53 -1.04
N VAL A 22 17.27 7.21 -1.19
CA VAL A 22 18.35 6.21 -1.32
C VAL A 22 19.26 6.53 -2.51
N ILE A 23 18.67 6.86 -3.66
CA ILE A 23 19.43 7.25 -4.86
C ILE A 23 20.22 8.53 -4.59
N GLY A 24 19.64 9.52 -3.92
CA GLY A 24 20.35 10.75 -3.53
C GLY A 24 21.56 10.46 -2.63
N VAL A 25 21.40 9.61 -1.63
CA VAL A 25 22.47 9.19 -0.71
C VAL A 25 23.56 8.39 -1.44
N TYR A 26 23.23 7.65 -2.50
CA TYR A 26 24.24 6.94 -3.30
C TYR A 26 25.32 7.88 -3.87
N PHE A 27 24.92 9.08 -4.32
CA PHE A 27 25.84 10.07 -4.89
C PHE A 27 26.69 10.82 -3.86
N THR A 28 26.47 10.62 -2.56
CA THR A 28 27.22 11.30 -1.49
C THR A 28 28.36 10.43 -0.93
N GLU A 29 28.74 9.35 -1.61
CA GLU A 29 29.77 8.39 -1.15
C GLU A 29 29.61 7.99 0.33
N PRO A 30 28.44 7.45 0.72
CA PRO A 30 28.08 7.25 2.11
C PRO A 30 28.96 6.17 2.73
N THR A 31 29.21 6.30 4.04
CA THR A 31 29.81 5.21 4.80
C THR A 31 28.90 3.98 4.76
N LYS A 32 29.48 2.79 4.92
CA LYS A 32 28.73 1.53 4.89
C LYS A 32 27.56 1.51 5.88
N SER A 33 27.73 2.10 7.06
CA SER A 33 26.67 2.18 8.08
C SER A 33 25.51 3.07 7.62
N VAL A 34 25.80 4.24 7.05
CA VAL A 34 24.78 5.15 6.50
C VAL A 34 24.04 4.47 5.35
N TRP A 35 24.77 3.83 4.43
CA TRP A 35 24.16 3.11 3.31
C TRP A 35 23.18 2.03 3.77
N ILE A 36 23.60 1.17 4.71
CA ILE A 36 22.75 0.11 5.25
C ILE A 36 21.52 0.71 5.94
N ALA A 37 21.69 1.74 6.76
CA ALA A 37 20.57 2.38 7.46
C ALA A 37 19.55 2.99 6.51
N THR A 38 20.00 3.69 5.47
CA THR A 38 19.11 4.31 4.47
C THR A 38 18.34 3.27 3.67
N VAL A 39 19.01 2.23 3.17
CA VAL A 39 18.34 1.16 2.40
C VAL A 39 17.39 0.36 3.29
N ALA A 40 17.78 0.04 4.53
CA ALA A 40 16.91 -0.65 5.49
C ALA A 40 15.67 0.20 5.82
N GLY A 41 15.83 1.52 6.01
CA GLY A 41 14.70 2.43 6.21
C GLY A 41 13.73 2.42 5.04
N ALA A 42 14.22 2.51 3.80
CA ALA A 42 13.39 2.44 2.60
C ALA A 42 12.69 1.08 2.46
N ALA A 43 13.35 -0.02 2.83
CA ALA A 43 12.77 -1.35 2.84
C ALA A 43 11.62 -1.48 3.84
N ILE A 44 11.77 -0.98 5.06
CA ILE A 44 10.71 -0.97 6.09
C ILE A 44 9.49 -0.18 5.58
N VAL A 45 9.71 1.01 5.00
CA VAL A 45 8.61 1.82 4.42
C VAL A 45 7.90 1.03 3.31
N SER A 46 8.65 0.33 2.47
CA SER A 46 8.11 -0.51 1.39
C SER A 46 7.29 -1.68 1.96
N GLU A 47 7.75 -2.33 3.01
CA GLU A 47 7.04 -3.43 3.66
C GLU A 47 5.70 -2.97 4.26
N VAL A 48 5.70 -1.86 4.99
CA VAL A 48 4.46 -1.24 5.51
C VAL A 48 3.50 -0.93 4.37
N ALA A 49 4.01 -0.43 3.23
CA ALA A 49 3.18 -0.13 2.08
C ALA A 49 2.54 -1.40 1.47
N VAL A 50 3.29 -2.50 1.40
CA VAL A 50 2.79 -3.80 0.91
C VAL A 50 1.68 -4.33 1.83
N TRP A 51 1.90 -4.38 3.14
CA TRP A 51 0.90 -4.87 4.09
C TRP A 51 -0.36 -4.02 4.11
N THR A 52 -0.21 -2.70 4.05
CA THR A 52 -1.36 -1.78 3.98
C THR A 52 -2.14 -1.97 2.69
N THR A 53 -1.45 -2.15 1.55
CA THR A 53 -2.09 -2.44 0.26
C THR A 53 -2.88 -3.76 0.32
N ALA A 54 -2.29 -4.81 0.89
CA ALA A 54 -2.96 -6.09 1.09
C ALA A 54 -4.23 -5.95 1.94
N GLY A 55 -4.18 -5.17 3.04
CA GLY A 55 -5.34 -4.87 3.87
C GLY A 55 -6.46 -4.15 3.11
N ILE A 56 -6.14 -3.10 2.36
CA ILE A 56 -7.11 -2.33 1.58
C ILE A 56 -7.77 -3.20 0.49
N LEU A 57 -6.99 -4.04 -0.20
CA LEU A 57 -7.50 -4.98 -1.19
C LEU A 57 -8.39 -6.05 -0.54
N GLY A 58 -7.98 -6.58 0.62
CA GLY A 58 -8.77 -7.53 1.41
C GLY A 58 -10.14 -6.98 1.81
N LEU A 59 -10.20 -5.75 2.31
CA LEU A 59 -11.46 -5.06 2.61
C LEU A 59 -12.36 -4.94 1.37
N SER A 60 -11.76 -4.62 0.23
CA SER A 60 -12.47 -4.46 -1.04
C SER A 60 -13.04 -5.79 -1.56
N LEU A 61 -12.34 -6.90 -1.33
CA LEU A 61 -12.85 -8.25 -1.63
C LEU A 61 -14.05 -8.62 -0.75
N ILE A 62 -14.01 -8.31 0.55
CA ILE A 62 -15.11 -8.56 1.48
C ILE A 62 -16.35 -7.75 1.08
N GLU A 63 -16.19 -6.46 0.79
CA GLU A 63 -17.28 -5.60 0.30
C GLU A 63 -17.89 -6.13 -1.01
N SER A 64 -17.03 -6.57 -1.94
CA SER A 64 -17.47 -7.16 -3.20
C SER A 64 -18.30 -8.43 -2.99
N ARG A 65 -17.83 -9.35 -2.13
CA ARG A 65 -18.57 -10.57 -1.78
C ARG A 65 -19.92 -10.25 -1.15
N LYS A 66 -19.97 -9.32 -0.17
CA LYS A 66 -21.24 -8.90 0.44
C LYS A 66 -22.22 -8.34 -0.59
N ARG A 67 -21.74 -7.53 -1.54
CA ARG A 67 -22.56 -6.94 -2.60
C ARG A 67 -23.10 -7.99 -3.57
N ILE A 68 -22.30 -8.99 -3.92
CA ILE A 68 -22.72 -10.11 -4.77
C ILE A 68 -23.80 -10.93 -4.04
N TRP A 69 -23.56 -11.31 -2.79
CA TRP A 69 -24.53 -12.07 -1.99
C TRP A 69 -25.84 -11.32 -1.78
N ALA A 70 -25.78 -10.01 -1.53
CA ALA A 70 -26.98 -9.18 -1.43
C ALA A 70 -27.80 -9.16 -2.73
N LYS A 71 -27.14 -9.10 -3.89
CA LYS A 71 -27.82 -9.20 -5.19
C LYS A 71 -28.40 -10.59 -5.44
N LEU A 72 -27.68 -11.64 -5.08
CA LEU A 72 -28.11 -13.02 -5.27
C LEU A 72 -29.32 -13.40 -4.38
N THR A 73 -29.36 -12.87 -3.16
CA THR A 73 -30.42 -13.14 -2.17
C THR A 73 -31.62 -12.18 -2.29
N ALA A 74 -31.48 -11.07 -3.02
CA ALA A 74 -32.56 -10.12 -3.28
C ALA A 74 -33.86 -10.75 -3.86
N PRO A 75 -33.83 -11.67 -4.84
CA PRO A 75 -35.05 -12.33 -5.33
C PRO A 75 -35.71 -13.25 -4.30
N LEU A 76 -34.93 -13.91 -3.42
CA LEU A 76 -35.45 -14.79 -2.37
C LEU A 76 -36.08 -14.03 -1.20
N ARG A 77 -35.84 -12.72 -1.08
CA ARG A 77 -36.35 -11.87 0.00
C ARG A 77 -37.63 -11.11 -0.36
N LYS A 78 -38.08 -11.21 -1.62
CA LYS A 78 -39.31 -10.58 -2.14
C LYS A 78 -40.47 -11.56 -2.32
N ALA A 79 -40.26 -12.86 -2.06
CA ALA A 79 -41.30 -13.87 -1.93
C ALA A 79 -41.69 -14.03 -0.46
#